data_AF-A0A1B9R202-F1
#
_entry.id   AF-A0A1B9R202-F1
#
_cell.length_a   1.000
_cell.length_b   1.000
_cell.length_c   1.000
_cell.angle_alpha   90.00
_cell.angle_beta   90.00
_cell.angle_gamma   90.00
#
_symmetry.space_group_name_H-M   'P 1'
#
loop_
_entity.id
_entity.type
_entity.pdbx_description
1 polymer ?
#
loop_
_entity_poly.entity_id
_entity_poly.type
_entity_poly.pdbx_seq_one_letter_code
_entity_poly.pdbx_strand_id
1 'polypeptide(L)'
;VKQACLELQNQFHGNVNLLLLLKWLDEQNVSFQDEDWHKVEECLGRSEALLHSYRELRRKLKRHVPDTLYRESLQFELQLEKQQQSDLVDCINGIPLNHCEHQSLTQRYCRQLGGEHLYQAFSAPAPCDKH
;
A
#
# COMPACT_ATOMS: atom_id res chain seq x y z
N VAL A 1 4.93 0.03 12.87
CA VAL A 1 4.31 0.44 11.58
C VAL A 1 5.29 1.08 10.60
N LYS A 2 5.74 2.34 10.75
CA LYS A 2 6.55 3.05 9.72
C LYS A 2 7.78 2.28 9.21
N GLN A 3 8.58 1.72 10.13
CA GLN A 3 9.78 0.95 9.76
C GLN A 3 9.42 -0.33 8.98
N ALA A 4 8.37 -1.03 9.40
CA ALA A 4 7.88 -2.23 8.72
C ALA A 4 7.32 -1.91 7.33
N CYS A 5 6.66 -0.75 7.13
CA CYS A 5 6.24 -0.30 5.79
C CYS A 5 7.46 -0.08 4.87
N LEU A 6 8.52 0.55 5.39
CA LEU A 6 9.76 0.75 4.62
C LEU A 6 10.46 -0.58 4.31
N GLU A 7 10.44 -1.54 5.23
CA GLU A 7 10.99 -2.87 5.03
C GLU A 7 10.20 -3.63 3.95
N LEU A 8 8.87 -3.67 4.08
CA LEU A 8 7.94 -4.25 3.10
C LEU A 8 8.18 -3.68 1.70
N GLN A 9 8.29 -2.36 1.59
CA GLN A 9 8.51 -1.68 0.31
C GLN A 9 9.89 -1.95 -0.30
N ASN A 10 10.95 -1.87 0.50
CA ASN A 10 12.32 -1.89 -0.04
C ASN A 10 12.89 -3.31 -0.19
N GLN A 11 12.48 -4.26 0.66
CA GLN A 11 13.02 -5.62 0.67
C GLN A 11 12.08 -6.61 -0.02
N PHE A 12 10.77 -6.39 0.08
CA PHE A 12 9.76 -7.30 -0.45
C PHE A 12 8.99 -6.72 -1.65
N HIS A 13 9.36 -5.52 -2.10
CA HIS A 13 8.70 -4.80 -3.19
C HIS A 13 7.18 -4.65 -2.99
N GLY A 14 6.74 -4.64 -1.73
CA GLY A 14 5.34 -4.55 -1.38
C GLY A 14 4.79 -3.14 -1.60
N ASN A 15 3.55 -3.07 -2.03
CA ASN A 15 2.82 -1.83 -2.18
C ASN A 15 2.27 -1.39 -0.81
N VAL A 16 2.77 -0.25 -0.31
CA VAL A 16 2.37 0.29 0.98
C VAL A 16 0.92 0.80 0.98
N ASN A 17 0.43 1.34 -0.14
CA ASN A 17 -0.95 1.83 -0.27
C ASN A 17 -1.97 0.68 -0.16
N LEU A 18 -1.69 -0.44 -0.83
CA LEU A 18 -2.45 -1.67 -0.68
C LEU A 18 -2.41 -2.15 0.77
N LEU A 19 -1.21 -2.27 1.37
CA LEU A 19 -1.08 -2.68 2.77
C LEU A 19 -1.94 -1.83 3.72
N LEU A 20 -1.93 -0.51 3.54
CA LEU A 20 -2.73 0.41 4.35
C LEU A 20 -4.23 0.18 4.18
N LEU A 21 -4.69 -0.08 2.94
CA LEU A 21 -6.07 -0.43 2.66
C LEU A 21 -6.49 -1.76 3.31
N LEU A 22 -5.67 -2.81 3.16
CA LEU A 22 -5.96 -4.13 3.73
C LEU A 22 -6.01 -4.08 5.25
N LYS A 23 -5.09 -3.33 5.87
CA LYS A 23 -5.10 -3.09 7.30
C LYS A 23 -6.38 -2.38 7.74
N TRP A 24 -6.84 -1.39 6.98
CA TRP A 24 -8.08 -0.70 7.29
C TRP A 24 -9.30 -1.62 7.20
N LEU A 25 -9.37 -2.50 6.18
CA LEU A 25 -10.43 -3.50 6.05
C LEU A 25 -10.43 -4.50 7.22
N ASP A 26 -9.23 -4.97 7.62
CA ASP A 26 -9.06 -5.82 8.79
C ASP A 26 -9.56 -5.14 10.07
N GLU A 27 -9.28 -3.84 10.26
CA GLU A 27 -9.78 -3.06 11.40
C GLU A 27 -11.31 -2.87 11.39
N GLN A 28 -11.93 -2.89 10.22
CA GLN A 28 -13.39 -2.88 10.06
C GLN A 28 -14.02 -4.29 10.15
N ASN A 29 -13.23 -5.34 10.38
CA ASN A 29 -13.65 -6.75 10.35
C ASN A 29 -14.34 -7.15 9.03
N VAL A 30 -13.90 -6.58 7.91
CA VAL A 30 -14.40 -6.93 6.58
C VAL A 30 -13.28 -7.49 5.70
N SER A 31 -13.67 -8.36 4.78
CA SER A 31 -12.77 -8.98 3.80
C SER A 31 -13.46 -9.17 2.46
N PHE A 32 -12.68 -9.34 1.40
CA PHE A 32 -13.17 -9.73 0.08
C PHE A 32 -12.72 -11.14 -0.27
N GLN A 33 -13.37 -11.76 -1.24
CA GLN A 33 -13.12 -13.15 -1.61
C GLN A 33 -11.80 -13.31 -2.37
N ASP A 34 -11.23 -14.52 -2.34
CA ASP A 34 -9.97 -14.83 -3.03
C ASP A 34 -10.02 -14.52 -4.53
N GLU A 35 -11.17 -14.70 -5.15
CA GLU A 35 -11.42 -14.41 -6.57
C GLU A 35 -11.33 -12.92 -6.91
N ASP A 36 -11.59 -12.04 -5.94
CA ASP A 36 -11.52 -10.58 -6.14
C ASP A 36 -10.08 -10.04 -5.98
N TRP A 37 -9.15 -10.86 -5.50
CA TRP A 37 -7.75 -10.47 -5.34
C TRP A 37 -7.11 -10.02 -6.66
N HIS A 38 -7.43 -10.72 -7.75
CA HIS A 38 -6.95 -10.34 -9.09
C HIS A 38 -7.42 -8.93 -9.49
N LYS A 39 -8.65 -8.52 -9.12
CA LYS A 39 -9.18 -7.18 -9.45
C LYS A 39 -8.38 -6.08 -8.75
N VAL A 40 -7.99 -6.33 -7.50
CA VAL A 40 -7.17 -5.41 -6.71
C VAL A 40 -5.75 -5.32 -7.28
N GLU A 41 -5.16 -6.45 -7.68
CA GLU A 41 -3.84 -6.48 -8.33
C GLU A 41 -3.83 -5.78 -9.69
N GLU A 42 -4.89 -5.96 -10.50
CA GLU A 42 -5.03 -5.31 -11.80
C GLU A 42 -5.16 -3.78 -11.66
N CYS A 43 -5.91 -3.31 -10.65
CA CYS A 43 -6.02 -1.89 -10.31
C CYS A 43 -4.64 -1.25 -10.03
N LEU A 44 -3.75 -2.01 -9.37
CA LEU A 44 -2.40 -1.56 -9.04
C LEU A 44 -1.45 -1.53 -10.24
N GLY A 45 -1.58 -2.48 -11.18
CA GLY A 45 -0.58 -2.71 -12.21
C GLY A 45 -0.17 -1.47 -13.01
N ARG A 46 -1.14 -0.61 -13.36
CA ARG A 46 -0.87 0.62 -14.13
C ARG A 46 -0.16 1.70 -13.31
N SER A 47 -0.54 1.88 -12.06
CA SER A 47 0.02 2.91 -11.18
C SER A 47 1.38 2.48 -10.60
N GLU A 48 1.58 1.18 -10.35
CA GLU A 48 2.81 0.65 -9.75
C GLU A 48 4.03 0.83 -10.66
N ALA A 49 3.91 0.49 -11.94
CA ALA A 49 5.00 0.67 -12.90
C ALA A 49 5.43 2.14 -13.01
N LEU A 50 4.44 3.05 -13.03
CA LEU A 50 4.68 4.48 -13.07
C LEU A 50 5.34 4.97 -11.77
N LEU A 51 4.80 4.63 -10.61
CA LEU A 51 5.36 4.98 -9.30
C LEU A 51 6.80 4.50 -9.14
N HIS A 52 7.10 3.27 -9.57
CA HIS A 52 8.46 2.75 -9.54
C HIS A 52 9.42 3.60 -10.38
N SER A 53 9.02 3.96 -11.61
CA SER A 53 9.84 4.81 -12.48
C SER A 53 10.12 6.20 -11.86
N TYR A 54 9.12 6.81 -11.22
CA TYR A 54 9.26 8.10 -10.55
C TYR A 54 10.11 8.02 -9.27
N ARG A 55 9.97 6.95 -8.49
CA ARG A 55 10.82 6.71 -7.31
C ARG A 55 12.29 6.58 -7.70
N GLU A 56 12.58 5.86 -8.78
CA GLU A 56 13.92 5.73 -9.34
C GLU A 56 14.47 7.07 -9.87
N LEU A 57 13.64 7.83 -10.58
CA LEU A 57 13.99 9.18 -11.03
C LEU A 57 14.33 10.08 -9.83
N ARG A 58 13.46 10.15 -8.82
CA ARG A 58 13.69 10.94 -7.60
C ARG A 58 15.00 10.55 -6.90
N ARG A 59 15.30 9.25 -6.79
CA ARG A 59 16.56 8.74 -6.20
C ARG A 59 17.78 9.26 -6.96
N LYS A 60 17.75 9.27 -8.31
CA LYS A 60 18.82 9.81 -9.16
C LYS A 60 18.97 11.33 -9.03
N LEU A 61 17.85 12.04 -8.97
CA LEU A 61 17.81 13.50 -8.86
C LEU A 61 18.31 14.03 -7.51
N LYS A 62 18.07 13.31 -6.41
CA LYS A 62 18.37 13.73 -5.02
C LYS A 62 19.76 14.35 -4.79
N ARG A 63 20.77 13.97 -5.58
CA ARG A 63 22.15 14.47 -5.44
C ARG A 63 22.60 15.47 -6.51
N HIS A 64 21.82 15.66 -7.58
CA HIS A 64 22.27 16.31 -8.81
C HIS A 64 21.41 17.49 -9.27
N VAL A 65 20.27 17.76 -8.63
CA VAL A 65 19.39 18.87 -9.01
C VAL A 65 19.17 19.88 -7.88
N PRO A 66 18.83 21.14 -8.23
CA PRO A 66 18.32 22.12 -7.28
C PRO A 66 17.18 21.58 -6.42
N ASP A 67 17.13 22.01 -5.16
CA ASP A 67 16.12 21.59 -4.17
C ASP A 67 14.68 21.83 -4.65
N THR A 68 14.44 22.86 -5.46
CA THR A 68 13.13 23.15 -6.06
C THR A 68 12.65 22.01 -6.96
N LEU A 69 13.49 21.55 -7.90
CA LEU A 69 13.16 20.45 -8.81
C LEU A 69 13.02 19.11 -8.07
N TYR A 70 13.81 18.90 -7.01
CA TYR A 70 13.65 17.72 -6.16
C TYR A 70 12.29 17.72 -5.45
N ARG A 71 11.85 18.88 -4.92
CA ARG A 71 10.54 19.02 -4.27
C ARG A 71 9.38 18.82 -5.25
N GLU A 72 9.49 19.32 -6.47
CA GLU A 72 8.49 19.08 -7.52
C GLU A 72 8.39 17.58 -7.84
N SER A 73 9.53 16.89 -8.02
CA SER A 73 9.54 15.43 -8.23
C SER A 73 8.92 14.66 -7.06
N LEU A 74 9.18 15.09 -5.82
CA LEU A 74 8.55 14.52 -4.64
C LEU A 74 7.02 14.75 -4.63
N GLN A 75 6.57 15.95 -5.01
CA GLN A 75 5.15 16.27 -5.07
C GLN A 75 4.42 15.41 -6.11
N PHE A 76 5.01 15.19 -7.29
CA PHE A 76 4.44 14.29 -8.29
C PHE A 76 4.34 12.85 -7.78
N GLU A 77 5.37 12.34 -7.10
CA GLU A 77 5.29 11.01 -6.46
C GLU A 77 4.13 10.91 -5.47
N LEU A 78 3.99 11.90 -4.58
CA LEU A 78 2.89 11.94 -3.60
C LEU A 78 1.51 12.03 -4.26
N GLN A 79 1.38 12.76 -5.37
CA GLN A 79 0.14 12.83 -6.13
C GLN A 79 -0.22 11.48 -6.75
N LEU A 80 0.77 10.76 -7.30
CA LEU A 80 0.56 9.41 -7.83
C LEU A 80 0.19 8.40 -6.73
N GLU A 81 0.83 8.47 -5.58
CA GLU A 81 0.49 7.62 -4.43
C GLU A 81 -0.95 7.89 -3.95
N LYS A 82 -1.34 9.16 -3.89
CA LYS A 82 -2.71 9.54 -3.54
C LYS A 82 -3.74 9.05 -4.57
N GLN A 83 -3.41 9.14 -5.86
CA GLN A 83 -4.26 8.63 -6.93
C GLN A 83 -4.41 7.11 -6.81
N GLN A 84 -3.31 6.37 -6.64
CA GLN A 84 -3.36 4.92 -6.46
C GLN A 84 -4.21 4.51 -5.26
N GLN A 85 -4.11 5.22 -4.12
CA GLN A 85 -4.97 4.96 -2.97
C GLN A 85 -6.46 5.22 -3.28
N SER A 86 -6.78 6.28 -4.04
CA SER A 86 -8.15 6.56 -4.47
C SER A 86 -8.68 5.44 -5.37
N ASP A 87 -7.91 5.03 -6.37
CA ASP A 87 -8.28 3.97 -7.31
C ASP A 87 -8.51 2.64 -6.58
N LEU A 88 -7.67 2.33 -5.58
CA LEU A 88 -7.82 1.17 -4.71
C LEU A 88 -9.13 1.22 -3.90
N VAL A 89 -9.46 2.37 -3.32
CA VAL A 89 -10.71 2.55 -2.56
C VAL A 89 -11.92 2.39 -3.47
N ASP A 90 -11.88 3.00 -4.66
CA ASP A 90 -12.95 2.88 -5.65
C ASP A 90 -13.11 1.42 -6.13
N CYS A 91 -11.99 0.70 -6.31
CA CYS A 91 -11.98 -0.73 -6.63
C CYS A 91 -12.65 -1.56 -5.53
N ILE A 92 -12.27 -1.35 -4.26
CA ILE A 92 -12.85 -2.05 -3.10
C ILE A 92 -14.33 -1.75 -2.95
N ASN A 93 -14.77 -0.52 -3.18
CA ASN A 93 -16.20 -0.16 -3.12
C ASN A 93 -17.04 -0.86 -4.20
N GLY A 94 -16.40 -1.34 -5.28
CA GLY A 94 -17.04 -2.14 -6.33
C GLY A 94 -17.07 -3.65 -6.06
N ILE A 95 -16.46 -4.12 -4.96
CA ILE A 95 -16.34 -5.53 -4.60
C ILE A 95 -17.27 -5.86 -3.42
N PRO A 96 -17.98 -7.00 -3.44
CA PRO A 96 -18.77 -7.42 -2.29
C PRO A 96 -17.88 -7.74 -1.09
N LEU A 97 -18.01 -6.94 -0.03
CA LEU A 97 -17.32 -7.16 1.25
C LEU A 97 -18.15 -8.06 2.17
N ASN A 98 -17.48 -9.03 2.78
CA ASN A 98 -18.07 -9.96 3.75
C ASN A 98 -17.43 -9.77 5.12
N HIS A 99 -18.12 -10.19 6.17
CA HIS A 99 -17.53 -10.21 7.51
C HIS A 99 -16.29 -11.11 7.51
N CYS A 100 -15.23 -10.66 8.16
CA CYS A 100 -13.97 -11.39 8.23
C CYS A 100 -14.14 -12.56 9.22
N GLU A 101 -14.29 -13.78 8.70
CA GLU A 101 -14.44 -15.01 9.52
C GLU A 101 -13.15 -15.85 9.60
N HIS A 102 -12.14 -15.51 8.81
CA HIS A 102 -10.96 -16.34 8.61
C HIS A 102 -9.66 -15.58 8.84
N GLN A 103 -8.98 -15.21 7.76
CA GLN A 103 -7.62 -14.72 7.76
C GLN A 103 -7.59 -13.23 7.44
N SER A 104 -6.81 -12.48 8.22
CA SER A 104 -6.50 -11.07 7.96
C SER A 104 -5.93 -10.90 6.54
N LEU A 105 -6.49 -9.94 5.81
CA LEU A 105 -6.01 -9.57 4.47
C LEU A 105 -4.55 -9.09 4.53
N THR A 106 -4.19 -8.36 5.59
CA THR A 106 -2.81 -7.92 5.84
C THR A 106 -1.87 -9.10 6.04
N GLN A 107 -2.28 -10.12 6.80
CA GLN A 107 -1.47 -11.32 7.02
C GLN A 107 -1.26 -12.10 5.72
N ARG A 108 -2.34 -12.29 4.95
CA ARG A 108 -2.27 -12.93 3.63
C ARG A 108 -1.30 -12.21 2.72
N TYR A 109 -1.37 -10.89 2.66
CA TYR A 109 -0.50 -10.07 1.81
C TYR A 109 0.98 -10.18 2.21
N CYS A 110 1.27 -10.06 3.51
CA CYS A 110 2.63 -10.24 4.03
C CYS A 110 3.19 -11.63 3.69
N ARG A 111 2.34 -12.66 3.76
CA ARG A 111 2.72 -14.04 3.40
C ARG A 111 3.00 -14.21 1.90
N GLN A 112 2.17 -13.64 1.03
CA GLN A 112 2.39 -13.67 -0.42
C GLN A 112 3.73 -13.04 -0.83
N LEU A 113 4.11 -11.97 -0.13
CA LEU A 113 5.39 -11.30 -0.34
C LEU A 113 6.60 -12.03 0.29
N GLY A 114 6.37 -13.07 1.10
CA GLY A 114 7.43 -13.76 1.86
C GLY A 114 7.91 -13.00 3.10
N GLY A 115 7.20 -11.95 3.52
CA GLY A 115 7.50 -11.11 4.68
C GLY A 115 6.54 -11.35 5.85
N GLU A 116 6.17 -12.60 6.15
CA GLU A 116 5.16 -12.95 7.16
C GLU A 116 5.50 -12.40 8.56
N HIS A 117 6.78 -12.27 8.90
CA HIS A 117 7.24 -11.66 10.17
C HIS A 117 6.83 -10.19 10.30
N LEU A 118 6.62 -9.48 9.20
CA LEU A 118 6.20 -8.07 9.21
C LEU A 118 4.76 -7.89 9.68
N TYR A 119 3.92 -8.92 9.58
CA TYR A 119 2.52 -8.85 10.01
C TYR A 119 2.38 -8.44 11.48
N GLN A 120 3.27 -8.89 12.36
CA GLN A 120 3.26 -8.52 13.78
C GLN A 120 3.37 -7.00 14.00
N ALA A 121 4.05 -6.29 13.11
CA ALA A 121 4.19 -4.84 13.18
C ALA A 121 2.97 -4.07 12.65
N PHE A 122 2.03 -4.76 11.98
CA PHE A 122 0.81 -4.22 11.38
C PHE A 122 -0.47 -4.68 12.11
N SER A 123 -0.41 -5.79 12.86
CA SER A 123 -1.53 -6.37 13.60
C SER A 123 -1.96 -5.54 14.81
N ALA A 124 -1.11 -4.61 15.29
CA ALA A 124 -1.50 -3.67 16.32
C ALA A 124 -2.50 -2.64 15.74
N PRO A 125 -3.66 -2.42 16.40
CA PRO A 125 -4.58 -1.37 15.98
C PRO A 125 -3.84 -0.04 15.97
N ALA A 126 -4.18 0.83 14.99
CA ALA A 126 -3.63 2.19 15.00
C ALA A 126 -3.92 2.83 16.37
N PRO A 127 -2.96 3.55 17.00
CA PRO A 127 -3.23 4.24 18.24
C PRO A 127 -4.45 5.13 18.01
N CYS A 128 -5.52 4.83 18.76
CA CYS A 128 -6.76 5.59 18.72
C CYS A 128 -6.43 7.00 19.20
N ASP A 129 -6.22 7.93 18.26
CA ASP A 129 -6.20 9.35 18.56
C ASP A 129 -7.59 9.68 19.09
N LYS A 130 -7.69 9.73 20.42
CA LYS A 130 -8.87 10.25 21.12
C LYS A 130 -8.96 11.73 20.75
N HIS A 131 -9.87 12.06 19.85
CA HIS A 131 -10.38 13.43 19.69
C HIS A 131 -11.66 13.59 20.50
#